data_AF-A0A972QU40-F1
#
_entry.id   AF-A0A972QU40-F1
#
_cell.length_a   1.000
_cell.length_b   1.000
_cell.length_c   1.000
_cell.angle_alpha   90.00
_cell.angle_beta   90.00
_cell.angle_gamma   90.00
#
_symmetry.space_group_name_H-M   'P 1'
#
loop_
_entity.id
_entity.type
_entity.pdbx_description
1 polymer ?
#
loop_
_entity_poly.entity_id
_entity_poly.type
_entity_poly.pdbx_seq_one_letter_code
_entity_poly.pdbx_strand_id
1 'polypeptide(L)'
;MRKYILVPTLILVLMLASLLIPSLALATAPTPAPADGSEVVDGNSVEWDLSTDFFADMYRAGDPLKPLESKLYLRYDCATSTMYVLVLTVDDLPALIEPEEGWVAINVVNNKVVLDTSGNDGTPPDWEWAYVGFDENNNHARGYEASFVISEGSYKLIAHVNVWDENESQTSSTGEIDLVVACPLPPVPEFSTIVLLSLGLLGLGGFIWFNRRRNAVVNG
;
A
#
# COMPACT_ATOMS: atom_id res chain seq x y z
N MET A 1 -62.15 8.30 38.34
CA MET A 1 -61.77 7.22 37.39
C MET A 1 -61.19 7.90 36.15
N ARG A 2 -59.94 8.40 36.10
CA ARG A 2 -58.60 7.78 36.11
C ARG A 2 -58.37 6.76 34.98
N LYS A 3 -58.43 7.20 33.72
CA LYS A 3 -57.86 6.53 32.53
C LYS A 3 -57.43 7.64 31.53
N TYR A 4 -56.45 7.38 30.67
CA TYR A 4 -56.04 8.20 29.49
C TYR A 4 -54.93 9.27 29.62
N ILE A 5 -53.90 9.09 30.45
CA ILE A 5 -52.67 9.93 30.35
C ILE A 5 -51.42 9.13 29.91
N LEU A 6 -51.46 7.80 29.84
CA LEU A 6 -50.26 6.95 29.70
C LEU A 6 -49.89 6.52 28.26
N VAL A 7 -50.66 6.87 27.24
CA VAL A 7 -50.48 6.34 25.86
C VAL A 7 -49.54 7.16 24.96
N PRO A 8 -49.51 8.51 24.97
CA PRO A 8 -48.72 9.26 23.98
C PRO A 8 -47.21 9.31 24.30
N THR A 9 -46.81 9.13 25.56
CA THR A 9 -45.40 9.18 25.99
C THR A 9 -44.61 7.92 25.63
N LEU A 10 -45.26 6.76 25.52
CA LEU A 10 -44.59 5.50 25.15
C LEU A 10 -44.18 5.46 23.66
N ILE A 11 -44.98 6.10 22.79
CA ILE A 11 -44.72 6.15 21.33
C ILE A 11 -43.53 7.09 21.02
N LEU A 12 -43.38 8.18 21.77
CA LEU A 12 -42.27 9.13 21.58
C LEU A 12 -40.92 8.52 22.01
N VAL A 13 -40.90 7.71 23.08
CA VAL A 13 -39.69 7.02 23.54
C VAL A 13 -39.26 5.91 22.58
N LEU A 14 -40.21 5.22 21.92
CA LEU A 14 -39.88 4.21 20.91
C LEU A 14 -39.32 4.83 19.62
N MET A 15 -39.82 5.98 19.18
CA MET A 15 -39.31 6.68 17.98
C MET A 15 -37.92 7.29 18.19
N LEU A 16 -37.58 7.70 19.42
CA LEU A 16 -36.26 8.24 19.74
C LEU A 16 -35.19 7.13 19.88
N ALA A 17 -35.60 5.91 20.24
CA ALA A 17 -34.71 4.76 20.38
C ALA A 17 -34.27 4.14 19.04
N SER A 18 -35.02 4.36 17.94
CA SER A 18 -34.68 3.85 16.61
C SER A 18 -33.61 4.65 15.86
N LEU A 19 -33.20 5.82 16.36
CA LEU A 19 -32.15 6.65 15.73
C LEU A 19 -30.71 6.32 16.19
N LEU A 20 -30.55 5.35 17.09
CA LEU A 20 -29.25 4.89 17.60
C LEU A 20 -28.95 3.48 17.08
N ILE A 21 -29.11 3.24 15.78
CA ILE A 21 -28.46 2.08 15.15
C ILE A 21 -27.01 2.50 14.93
N PRO A 22 -26.04 2.01 15.73
CA PRO A 22 -24.64 2.26 15.42
C PRO A 22 -24.38 1.66 14.04
N SER A 23 -24.05 2.52 13.08
CA SER A 23 -23.52 2.08 11.79
C SER A 23 -22.29 1.25 12.09
N LEU A 24 -22.43 -0.07 11.97
CA LEU A 24 -21.31 -1.00 11.91
C LEU A 24 -20.57 -0.66 10.63
N ALA A 25 -19.63 0.27 10.72
CA ALA A 25 -18.62 0.46 9.71
C ALA A 25 -17.81 -0.83 9.70
N LEU A 26 -18.08 -1.69 8.72
CA LEU A 26 -17.21 -2.79 8.38
C LEU A 26 -15.88 -2.14 7.98
N ALA A 27 -14.89 -2.21 8.86
CA ALA A 27 -13.53 -1.86 8.52
C ALA A 27 -13.10 -2.84 7.43
N THR A 28 -13.10 -2.39 6.18
CA THR A 28 -12.45 -3.11 5.10
C THR A 28 -10.97 -3.18 5.45
N ALA A 29 -10.38 -4.38 5.43
CA ALA A 29 -8.94 -4.51 5.56
C ALA A 29 -8.28 -3.55 4.55
N PRO A 30 -7.23 -2.81 4.94
CA PRO A 30 -6.54 -1.92 4.01
C PRO A 30 -6.08 -2.75 2.82
N THR A 31 -6.38 -2.27 1.61
CA THR A 31 -5.83 -2.87 0.39
C THR A 31 -4.30 -2.81 0.48
N PRO A 32 -3.58 -3.90 0.20
CA PRO A 32 -2.13 -3.87 0.18
C PRO A 32 -1.62 -2.77 -0.76
N ALA A 33 -0.69 -1.95 -0.26
CA ALA A 33 -0.04 -0.90 -1.02
C ALA A 33 1.49 -1.08 -0.86
N PRO A 34 2.29 -0.78 -1.90
CA PRO A 34 3.74 -0.83 -1.78
C PRO A 34 4.23 0.21 -0.76
N ALA A 35 5.36 -0.08 -0.10
CA ALA A 35 6.05 0.90 0.73
C ALA A 35 6.64 2.04 -0.15
N ASP A 36 6.81 3.24 0.41
CA ASP A 36 7.45 4.35 -0.29
C ASP A 36 8.98 4.18 -0.25
N GLY A 37 9.64 4.27 -1.41
CA GLY A 37 11.09 4.17 -1.48
C GLY A 37 11.64 3.79 -2.85
N SER A 38 12.95 3.99 -3.01
CA SER A 38 13.74 3.60 -4.18
C SER A 38 14.77 2.54 -3.78
N GLU A 39 15.10 1.64 -4.71
CA GLU A 39 16.17 0.65 -4.51
C GLU A 39 17.14 0.61 -5.70
N VAL A 40 18.27 -0.03 -5.49
CA VAL A 40 19.18 -0.43 -6.57
C VAL A 40 18.86 -1.89 -6.89
N VAL A 41 18.71 -2.22 -8.16
CA VAL A 41 18.54 -3.62 -8.60
C VAL A 41 19.94 -4.21 -8.73
N ASP A 42 20.44 -4.87 -7.69
CA ASP A 42 21.81 -5.42 -7.67
C ASP A 42 21.91 -6.86 -7.13
N GLY A 43 20.77 -7.48 -6.83
CA GLY A 43 20.68 -8.85 -6.37
C GLY A 43 21.00 -9.00 -4.87
N ASN A 44 20.98 -7.91 -4.11
CA ASN A 44 21.20 -7.91 -2.68
C ASN A 44 20.00 -7.35 -1.92
N SER A 45 19.31 -8.21 -1.16
CA SER A 45 18.13 -7.81 -0.40
C SER A 45 18.40 -7.02 0.91
N VAL A 46 19.62 -6.55 1.18
CA VAL A 46 19.99 -5.99 2.51
C VAL A 46 19.37 -4.62 2.78
N GLU A 47 19.12 -3.83 1.74
CA GLU A 47 18.42 -2.54 1.76
C GLU A 47 16.91 -2.66 2.00
N TRP A 48 16.35 -3.85 1.78
CA TRP A 48 14.94 -4.12 1.96
C TRP A 48 14.61 -4.32 3.44
N ASP A 49 13.50 -3.73 3.88
CA ASP A 49 12.89 -4.02 5.18
C ASP A 49 11.80 -5.06 4.93
N LEU A 50 12.18 -6.33 5.11
CA LEU A 50 11.30 -7.47 4.87
C LEU A 50 10.04 -7.49 5.76
N SER A 51 9.94 -6.61 6.76
CA SER A 51 8.74 -6.45 7.57
C SER A 51 7.78 -5.41 6.99
N THR A 52 8.28 -4.29 6.48
CA THR A 52 7.46 -3.20 5.93
C THR A 52 7.17 -3.36 4.45
N ASP A 53 8.11 -3.95 3.71
CA ASP A 53 8.04 -4.06 2.25
C ASP A 53 7.28 -5.31 1.82
N PHE A 54 6.96 -6.22 2.75
CA PHE A 54 6.20 -7.43 2.45
C PHE A 54 4.84 -7.09 1.87
N PHE A 55 4.57 -7.66 0.69
CA PHE A 55 3.33 -7.42 -0.04
C PHE A 55 2.45 -8.66 -0.10
N ALA A 56 3.01 -9.80 -0.52
CA ALA A 56 2.24 -11.01 -0.70
C ALA A 56 3.09 -12.29 -0.59
N ASP A 57 2.44 -13.39 -0.25
CA ASP A 57 2.99 -14.72 -0.38
C ASP A 57 2.89 -15.21 -1.84
N MET A 58 3.85 -16.02 -2.28
CA MET A 58 3.86 -16.67 -3.58
C MET A 58 3.80 -18.18 -3.39
N TYR A 59 2.72 -18.76 -3.90
CA TYR A 59 2.41 -20.16 -3.73
C TYR A 59 2.67 -20.95 -5.01
N ARG A 60 2.82 -22.27 -4.86
CA ARG A 60 2.96 -23.15 -6.01
C ARG A 60 1.79 -22.96 -6.98
N ALA A 61 2.09 -22.73 -8.26
CA ALA A 61 1.12 -22.44 -9.32
C ALA A 61 0.15 -21.28 -9.00
N GLY A 62 0.51 -20.36 -8.10
CA GLY A 62 -0.35 -19.25 -7.68
C GLY A 62 -1.59 -19.66 -6.87
N ASP A 63 -1.60 -20.88 -6.30
CA ASP A 63 -2.73 -21.41 -5.54
C ASP A 63 -2.44 -21.37 -4.03
N PRO A 64 -3.13 -20.52 -3.23
CA PRO A 64 -2.92 -20.42 -1.78
C PRO A 64 -3.18 -21.71 -0.98
N LEU A 65 -3.74 -22.74 -1.60
CA LEU A 65 -3.93 -24.06 -0.97
C LEU A 65 -2.72 -25.00 -1.17
N LYS A 66 -1.72 -24.58 -1.94
CA LYS A 66 -0.48 -25.32 -2.19
C LYS A 66 0.68 -24.76 -1.35
N PRO A 67 1.88 -25.40 -1.36
CA PRO A 67 3.02 -24.91 -0.60
C PRO A 67 3.36 -23.45 -0.90
N LEU A 68 3.81 -22.74 0.13
CA LEU A 68 4.43 -21.42 0.04
C LEU A 68 5.86 -21.62 -0.46
N GLU A 69 6.20 -20.96 -1.56
CA GLU A 69 7.50 -21.16 -2.24
C GLU A 69 8.35 -19.90 -2.16
N SER A 70 7.72 -18.72 -2.16
CA SER A 70 8.42 -17.44 -2.12
C SER A 70 7.57 -16.34 -1.49
N LYS A 71 8.16 -15.17 -1.27
CA LYS A 71 7.51 -13.96 -0.79
C LYS A 71 7.84 -12.81 -1.72
N LEU A 72 6.84 -11.97 -1.97
CA LEU A 72 6.92 -10.77 -2.77
C LEU A 72 6.99 -9.54 -1.86
N TYR A 73 7.95 -8.67 -2.14
CA TYR A 73 8.15 -7.39 -1.48
C TYR A 73 8.14 -6.28 -2.53
N LEU A 74 7.50 -5.15 -2.20
CA LEU A 74 7.32 -4.04 -3.13
C LEU A 74 7.68 -2.70 -2.49
N ARG A 75 8.38 -1.86 -3.25
CA ARG A 75 8.54 -0.44 -3.00
C ARG A 75 8.15 0.36 -4.23
N TYR A 76 7.65 1.57 -4.02
CA TYR A 76 7.31 2.49 -5.10
C TYR A 76 7.95 3.85 -4.86
N ASP A 77 8.69 4.35 -5.85
CA ASP A 77 9.24 5.70 -5.85
C ASP A 77 8.33 6.65 -6.62
N CYS A 78 7.63 7.51 -5.88
CA CYS A 78 6.77 8.54 -6.41
C CYS A 78 7.46 9.58 -7.28
N ALA A 79 8.75 9.86 -7.05
CA ALA A 79 9.47 10.87 -7.81
C ALA A 79 9.76 10.40 -9.24
N THR A 80 10.06 9.11 -9.41
CA THR A 80 10.41 8.51 -10.71
C THR A 80 9.28 7.68 -11.32
N SER A 81 8.20 7.43 -10.58
CA SER A 81 7.13 6.51 -10.96
C SER A 81 7.64 5.08 -11.19
N THR A 82 8.58 4.63 -10.35
CA THR A 82 9.23 3.33 -10.49
C THR A 82 8.75 2.38 -9.41
N MET A 83 8.28 1.20 -9.81
CA MET A 83 8.06 0.08 -8.91
C MET A 83 9.35 -0.73 -8.80
N TYR A 84 9.72 -1.07 -7.58
CA TYR A 84 10.78 -2.01 -7.26
C TYR A 84 10.15 -3.27 -6.70
N VAL A 85 10.68 -4.41 -7.13
CA VAL A 85 10.20 -5.74 -6.78
C VAL A 85 11.37 -6.53 -6.23
N LEU A 86 11.15 -7.16 -5.08
CA LEU A 86 12.01 -8.22 -4.59
C LEU A 86 11.15 -9.47 -4.42
N VAL A 87 11.64 -10.59 -4.95
CA VAL A 87 11.13 -11.92 -4.64
C VAL A 87 12.21 -12.69 -3.92
N LEU A 88 11.86 -13.30 -2.78
CA LEU A 88 12.75 -14.20 -2.05
C LEU A 88 12.07 -15.53 -1.79
N THR A 89 12.77 -16.64 -2.05
CA THR A 89 12.29 -17.99 -1.75
C THR A 89 12.26 -18.23 -0.23
N VAL A 90 11.34 -19.10 0.21
CA VAL A 90 11.26 -19.53 1.63
C VAL A 90 12.06 -20.81 1.86
N ASP A 91 12.38 -21.11 3.12
CA ASP A 91 13.01 -22.37 3.56
C ASP A 91 14.23 -22.82 2.76
N ASP A 92 14.97 -21.83 2.26
CA ASP A 92 16.12 -22.01 1.42
C ASP A 92 15.92 -22.70 0.07
N LEU A 93 14.69 -22.71 -0.46
CA LEU A 93 14.38 -23.28 -1.76
C LEU A 93 15.14 -22.54 -2.88
N PRO A 94 15.81 -23.24 -3.81
CA PRO A 94 16.50 -22.56 -4.90
C PRO A 94 15.53 -22.01 -5.93
N ALA A 95 15.58 -20.72 -6.21
CA ALA A 95 15.01 -20.16 -7.44
C ALA A 95 15.86 -20.63 -8.63
N LEU A 96 15.21 -21.07 -9.70
CA LEU A 96 15.85 -21.55 -10.91
C LEU A 96 16.16 -20.38 -11.85
N ILE A 97 17.43 -20.25 -12.22
CA ILE A 97 17.88 -19.26 -13.21
C ILE A 97 17.65 -19.85 -14.60
N GLU A 98 16.45 -19.63 -15.13
CA GLU A 98 15.99 -20.12 -16.42
C GLU A 98 15.51 -18.94 -17.27
N PRO A 99 16.03 -18.76 -18.50
CA PRO A 99 15.65 -17.64 -19.36
C PRO A 99 14.13 -17.53 -19.56
N GLU A 100 13.59 -16.33 -19.36
CA GLU A 100 12.18 -15.94 -19.51
C GLU A 100 11.21 -16.54 -18.47
N GLU A 101 11.73 -17.25 -17.47
CA GLU A 101 10.95 -17.89 -16.40
C GLU A 101 10.87 -17.04 -15.11
N GLY A 102 11.73 -16.04 -14.97
CA GLY A 102 11.58 -14.96 -13.98
C GLY A 102 10.90 -13.75 -14.61
N TRP A 103 9.77 -13.29 -14.06
CA TRP A 103 9.06 -12.11 -14.60
C TRP A 103 8.04 -11.49 -13.65
N VAL A 104 7.68 -10.24 -13.94
CA VAL A 104 6.54 -9.53 -13.34
C VAL A 104 5.60 -9.05 -14.43
N ALA A 105 4.29 -9.21 -14.23
CA ALA A 105 3.25 -8.79 -15.16
C ALA A 105 2.19 -7.92 -14.49
N ILE A 106 1.57 -7.04 -15.29
CA ILE A 106 0.53 -6.11 -14.83
C ILE A 106 -0.78 -6.37 -15.58
N ASN A 107 -1.87 -6.45 -14.85
CA ASN A 107 -3.25 -6.75 -15.27
C ASN A 107 -3.49 -8.16 -15.81
N VAL A 108 -2.58 -8.68 -16.65
CA VAL A 108 -2.69 -10.00 -17.27
C VAL A 108 -1.29 -10.61 -17.46
N VAL A 109 -1.19 -11.94 -17.42
CA VAL A 109 0.09 -12.68 -17.58
C VAL A 109 0.82 -12.31 -18.88
N ASN A 110 0.10 -12.04 -19.97
CA ASN A 110 0.70 -11.68 -21.26
C ASN A 110 1.29 -10.26 -21.30
N ASN A 111 1.10 -9.47 -20.25
CA ASN A 111 1.66 -8.13 -20.13
C ASN A 111 2.81 -8.13 -19.12
N LYS A 112 3.86 -8.90 -19.44
CA LYS A 112 5.13 -8.93 -18.69
C LYS A 112 5.81 -7.57 -18.85
N VAL A 113 5.99 -6.85 -17.74
CA VAL A 113 6.58 -5.49 -17.72
C VAL A 113 8.09 -5.53 -17.45
N VAL A 114 8.58 -6.62 -16.85
CA VAL A 114 10.00 -6.91 -16.67
C VAL A 114 10.20 -8.42 -16.67
N LEU A 115 11.32 -8.87 -17.24
CA LEU A 115 11.74 -10.27 -17.32
C LEU A 115 13.21 -10.38 -16.89
N ASP A 116 13.64 -11.59 -16.58
CA ASP A 116 15.04 -11.93 -16.31
C ASP A 116 16.05 -11.63 -17.44
N THR A 117 15.53 -11.31 -18.63
CA THR A 117 16.29 -10.91 -19.81
C THR A 117 16.27 -9.40 -20.07
N SER A 118 15.62 -8.59 -19.21
CA SER A 118 15.51 -7.14 -19.37
C SER A 118 16.86 -6.41 -19.27
N GLY A 119 17.85 -7.00 -18.60
CA GLY A 119 19.15 -6.39 -18.36
C GLY A 119 19.18 -5.57 -17.06
N ASN A 120 20.32 -4.94 -16.79
CA ASN A 120 20.55 -4.13 -15.59
C ASN A 120 21.51 -2.98 -15.94
N ASP A 121 20.97 -1.87 -16.43
CA ASP A 121 21.74 -0.69 -16.86
C ASP A 121 21.48 0.56 -16.00
N GLY A 122 20.63 0.42 -14.98
CA GLY A 122 20.22 1.47 -14.07
C GLY A 122 19.05 2.32 -14.60
N THR A 123 18.45 1.92 -15.73
CA THR A 123 17.22 2.49 -16.27
C THR A 123 16.13 1.42 -16.34
N PRO A 124 15.02 1.56 -15.60
CA PRO A 124 13.95 0.58 -15.65
C PRO A 124 13.41 0.32 -17.08
N PRO A 125 13.12 -0.94 -17.44
CA PRO A 125 13.14 -2.10 -16.57
C PRO A 125 14.54 -2.69 -16.35
N ASP A 126 14.92 -2.86 -15.08
CA ASP A 126 16.15 -3.58 -14.68
C ASP A 126 15.79 -4.90 -13.97
N TRP A 127 16.69 -5.88 -14.03
CA TRP A 127 16.58 -7.17 -13.37
C TRP A 127 17.92 -7.66 -12.86
N GLU A 128 17.95 -8.25 -11.66
CA GLU A 128 19.13 -8.95 -11.15
C GLU A 128 18.72 -10.18 -10.32
N TRP A 129 19.46 -11.29 -10.46
CA TRP A 129 19.20 -12.47 -9.65
C TRP A 129 19.81 -12.30 -8.26
N ALA A 130 19.02 -12.57 -7.21
CA ALA A 130 19.47 -12.37 -5.85
C ALA A 130 20.28 -13.57 -5.34
N TYR A 131 21.49 -13.31 -4.84
CA TYR A 131 22.35 -14.32 -4.20
C TYR A 131 22.58 -15.59 -5.05
N VAL A 132 22.99 -15.42 -6.30
CA VAL A 132 23.33 -16.54 -7.21
C VAL A 132 24.39 -17.46 -6.58
N GLY A 133 24.17 -18.78 -6.66
CA GLY A 133 25.12 -19.78 -6.18
C GLY A 133 25.17 -19.96 -4.67
N PHE A 134 24.13 -19.53 -3.93
CA PHE A 134 24.08 -19.64 -2.47
C PHE A 134 24.21 -21.08 -1.94
N ASP A 135 23.89 -22.08 -2.77
CA ASP A 135 23.92 -23.51 -2.48
C ASP A 135 25.01 -24.25 -3.29
N GLU A 136 26.04 -23.52 -3.74
CA GLU A 136 27.12 -24.01 -4.60
C GLU A 136 26.69 -24.36 -6.04
N ASN A 137 25.46 -24.03 -6.46
CA ASN A 137 24.99 -24.17 -7.84
C ASN A 137 24.74 -22.80 -8.51
N ASN A 138 25.56 -22.46 -9.51
CA ASN A 138 25.45 -21.18 -10.23
C ASN A 138 24.18 -21.01 -11.08
N ASN A 139 23.35 -22.05 -11.23
CA ASN A 139 22.04 -21.96 -11.87
C ASN A 139 20.91 -21.72 -10.86
N HIS A 140 21.26 -21.55 -9.58
CA HIS A 140 20.32 -21.30 -8.50
C HIS A 140 20.53 -19.90 -7.89
N ALA A 141 19.45 -19.29 -7.47
CA ALA A 141 19.40 -18.01 -6.77
C ALA A 141 18.45 -18.11 -5.56
N ARG A 142 18.47 -17.10 -4.68
CA ARG A 142 17.49 -16.96 -3.59
C ARG A 142 16.21 -16.26 -4.03
N GLY A 143 16.13 -15.84 -5.29
CA GLY A 143 15.06 -15.02 -5.82
C GLY A 143 15.64 -13.96 -6.75
N TYR A 144 14.97 -12.81 -6.89
CA TYR A 144 15.40 -11.75 -7.81
C TYR A 144 14.96 -10.38 -7.33
N GLU A 145 15.63 -9.37 -7.87
CA GLU A 145 15.22 -7.97 -7.82
C GLU A 145 14.87 -7.49 -9.23
N ALA A 146 13.90 -6.60 -9.31
CA ALA A 146 13.50 -6.00 -10.57
C ALA A 146 12.95 -4.59 -10.38
N SER A 147 12.98 -3.79 -11.44
CA SER A 147 12.34 -2.47 -11.50
C SER A 147 11.53 -2.30 -12.78
N PHE A 148 10.49 -1.48 -12.74
CA PHE A 148 9.77 -1.03 -13.94
C PHE A 148 8.98 0.26 -13.69
N VAL A 149 8.72 1.03 -14.74
CA VAL A 149 7.92 2.26 -14.65
C VAL A 149 6.42 1.92 -14.61
N ILE A 150 5.70 2.51 -13.65
CA ILE A 150 4.25 2.42 -13.54
C ILE A 150 3.67 3.70 -12.93
N SER A 151 2.57 4.21 -13.50
CA SER A 151 1.84 5.34 -12.95
C SER A 151 1.04 4.97 -11.71
N GLU A 152 0.67 5.95 -10.91
CA GLU A 152 -0.37 5.78 -9.88
C GLU A 152 -1.67 5.23 -10.50
N GLY A 153 -2.35 4.33 -9.78
CA GLY A 153 -3.54 3.66 -10.26
C GLY A 153 -3.88 2.36 -9.52
N SER A 154 -4.89 1.66 -10.01
CA SER A 154 -5.28 0.33 -9.53
C SER A 154 -5.06 -0.70 -10.63
N TYR A 155 -4.40 -1.80 -10.27
CA TYR A 155 -3.91 -2.82 -11.19
C TYR A 155 -4.12 -4.22 -10.60
N LYS A 156 -3.94 -5.24 -11.43
CA LYS A 156 -3.55 -6.57 -10.95
C LYS A 156 -2.05 -6.76 -11.11
N LEU A 157 -1.39 -7.35 -10.13
CA LEU A 157 0.02 -7.71 -10.20
C LEU A 157 0.14 -9.23 -10.23
N ILE A 158 1.13 -9.71 -10.99
CA ILE A 158 1.54 -11.11 -10.99
C ILE A 158 3.06 -11.15 -10.95
N ALA A 159 3.65 -11.74 -9.91
CA ALA A 159 5.07 -12.08 -9.88
C ALA A 159 5.25 -13.59 -10.10
N HIS A 160 6.35 -13.98 -10.72
CA HIS A 160 6.62 -15.37 -11.07
C HIS A 160 8.11 -15.68 -11.06
N VAL A 161 8.44 -16.87 -10.54
CA VAL A 161 9.74 -17.52 -10.67
C VAL A 161 9.54 -19.03 -10.58
N ASN A 162 10.39 -19.82 -11.24
CA ASN A 162 10.45 -21.25 -10.98
C ASN A 162 11.36 -21.53 -9.78
N VAL A 163 11.01 -22.49 -8.95
CA VAL A 163 11.82 -22.96 -7.82
C VAL A 163 12.09 -24.46 -7.95
N TRP A 164 13.18 -24.92 -7.38
CA TRP A 164 13.52 -26.34 -7.29
C TRP A 164 12.99 -26.93 -5.99
N ASP A 165 11.92 -27.72 -6.07
CA ASP A 165 11.37 -28.44 -4.92
C ASP A 165 10.91 -29.84 -5.32
N GLU A 166 10.93 -30.78 -4.37
CA GLU A 166 10.54 -32.19 -4.57
C GLU A 166 11.28 -32.90 -5.74
N ASN A 167 12.49 -32.43 -6.09
CA ASN A 167 13.30 -32.88 -7.23
C ASN A 167 12.73 -32.56 -8.62
N GLU A 168 11.92 -31.52 -8.73
CA GLU A 168 11.45 -31.00 -10.01
C GLU A 168 11.33 -29.47 -9.99
N SER A 169 11.14 -28.87 -11.18
CA SER A 169 10.84 -27.44 -11.30
C SER A 169 9.38 -27.20 -10.93
N GLN A 170 9.13 -26.24 -10.04
CA GLN A 170 7.81 -25.82 -9.59
C GLN A 170 7.61 -24.33 -9.86
N THR A 171 6.43 -23.96 -10.34
CA THR A 171 6.05 -22.55 -10.47
C THR A 171 5.78 -21.96 -9.09
N SER A 172 6.45 -20.86 -8.73
CA SER A 172 6.10 -19.98 -7.62
C SER A 172 5.46 -18.70 -8.17
N SER A 173 4.24 -18.37 -7.75
CA SER A 173 3.56 -17.16 -8.22
C SER A 173 2.61 -16.59 -7.18
N THR A 174 2.35 -15.28 -7.27
CA THR A 174 1.26 -14.63 -6.51
C THR A 174 -0.13 -15.00 -7.03
N GLY A 175 -0.25 -15.49 -8.27
CA GLY A 175 -1.49 -15.35 -9.02
C GLY A 175 -1.85 -13.89 -9.27
N GLU A 176 -3.08 -13.60 -9.68
CA GLU A 176 -3.56 -12.22 -9.84
C GLU A 176 -3.96 -11.61 -8.48
N ILE A 177 -3.20 -10.63 -8.02
CA ILE A 177 -3.46 -9.91 -6.76
C ILE A 177 -3.72 -8.42 -7.02
N ASP A 178 -4.55 -7.77 -6.19
CA ASP A 178 -4.81 -6.34 -6.30
C ASP A 178 -3.57 -5.53 -5.91
N LEU A 179 -3.22 -4.56 -6.76
CA LEU A 179 -2.16 -3.59 -6.53
C LEU A 179 -2.74 -2.18 -6.64
N VAL A 180 -2.60 -1.38 -5.58
CA VAL A 180 -2.94 0.05 -5.60
C VAL A 180 -1.66 0.84 -5.43
N VAL A 181 -1.30 1.59 -6.46
CA VAL A 181 -0.16 2.51 -6.47
C VAL A 181 -0.69 3.91 -6.24
N ALA A 182 -0.30 4.53 -5.14
CA ALA A 182 -0.71 5.88 -4.79
C ALA A 182 0.40 6.60 -4.03
N CYS A 183 0.64 7.85 -4.38
CA CYS A 183 1.61 8.68 -3.69
C CYS A 183 0.97 9.40 -2.51
N PRO A 184 1.64 9.45 -1.35
CA PRO A 184 1.16 10.26 -0.24
C PRO A 184 1.08 11.72 -0.70
N LEU A 185 -0.08 12.34 -0.50
CA LEU A 185 -0.22 13.77 -0.75
C LEU A 185 0.77 14.52 0.16
N PRO A 186 1.43 15.58 -0.34
CA PRO A 186 2.29 16.39 0.50
C PRO A 186 1.49 16.88 1.72
N PRO A 187 2.10 16.94 2.92
CA PRO A 187 1.41 17.40 4.10
C PRO A 187 0.80 18.77 3.81
N VAL A 188 -0.53 18.85 3.87
CA VAL A 188 -1.22 20.13 3.69
C VAL A 188 -0.70 21.05 4.82
N PRO A 189 -0.13 22.23 4.52
CA PRO A 189 0.29 23.13 5.57
C PRO A 189 -0.91 23.41 6.47
N GLU A 190 -0.77 23.12 7.77
CA GLU A 190 -1.88 23.22 8.71
C GLU A 190 -2.49 24.63 8.67
N PHE A 191 -3.68 24.77 8.09
CA PHE A 191 -4.42 26.04 8.03
C PHE A 191 -4.82 26.57 9.43
N SER A 192 -4.55 25.82 10.50
CA SER A 192 -4.95 26.13 11.87
C SER A 192 -4.36 27.43 12.43
N THR A 193 -3.23 27.93 11.95
CA THR A 193 -2.67 29.20 12.47
C THR A 193 -3.22 30.46 11.78
N ILE A 194 -3.57 30.38 10.49
CA ILE A 194 -4.04 31.56 9.74
C ILE A 194 -5.50 31.90 10.11
N VAL A 195 -6.33 30.89 10.39
CA VAL A 195 -7.73 31.09 10.82
C VAL A 195 -7.82 31.61 12.27
N LEU A 196 -6.93 31.17 13.17
CA LEU A 196 -6.87 31.68 14.54
C LEU A 196 -6.39 33.14 14.62
N LEU A 197 -5.43 33.54 13.78
CA LEU A 197 -4.98 34.94 13.71
C LEU A 197 -6.06 35.87 13.13
N SER A 198 -6.82 35.42 12.13
CA SER A 198 -7.88 36.22 11.50
C SER A 198 -9.14 36.37 12.38
N LEU A 199 -9.53 35.34 13.14
CA LEU A 199 -10.59 35.44 14.16
C LEU A 199 -10.16 36.30 15.36
N GLY A 200 -8.89 36.23 15.78
CA GLY A 200 -8.33 37.09 16.83
C GLY A 200 -8.36 38.58 16.47
N LEU A 201 -8.03 38.93 15.23
CA LEU A 201 -8.06 40.32 14.74
C LEU A 201 -9.48 40.89 14.64
N LEU A 202 -10.47 40.08 14.21
CA LEU A 202 -11.88 40.50 14.20
C LEU A 202 -12.45 40.68 15.61
N GLY A 203 -12.06 39.81 16.56
CA GLY A 203 -12.45 39.92 17.96
C GLY A 203 -11.92 41.20 18.64
N LEU A 204 -10.64 41.54 18.41
CA LEU A 204 -10.03 42.78 18.92
C LEU A 204 -10.65 44.03 18.28
N GLY A 205 -10.87 44.03 16.96
CA GLY A 205 -11.53 45.14 16.26
C GLY A 205 -12.95 45.40 16.76
N GLY A 206 -13.73 44.34 16.98
CA GLY A 206 -15.09 44.43 17.53
C GLY A 206 -15.12 44.95 18.97
N PHE A 207 -14.19 44.52 19.82
CA PHE A 207 -14.10 44.97 21.22
C PHE A 207 -13.73 46.45 21.33
N ILE A 208 -12.77 46.93 20.52
CA ILE A 208 -12.35 48.34 20.49
C ILE A 208 -13.51 49.24 20.03
N TRP A 209 -14.25 48.84 18.98
CA TRP A 209 -15.40 49.60 18.49
C TRP A 209 -16.53 49.67 19.54
N PHE A 210 -16.84 48.56 20.20
CA PHE A 210 -17.89 48.51 21.22
C PHE A 210 -17.57 49.40 22.43
N ASN A 211 -16.33 49.38 22.94
CA ASN A 211 -15.93 50.20 24.08
C ASN A 211 -15.95 51.72 23.76
N ARG A 212 -15.53 52.09 22.54
CA ARG A 212 -15.57 53.50 22.11
C ARG A 212 -17.01 54.04 22.05
N ARG A 213 -17.98 53.20 21.66
CA ARG A 213 -19.40 53.59 21.58
C ARG A 213 -20.03 53.78 22.96
N ARG A 214 -19.70 52.95 23.96
CA ARG A 214 -20.18 53.14 25.33
C ARG A 214 -19.72 54.46 25.95
N ASN A 215 -18.43 54.80 25.79
CA ASN A 215 -17.87 56.01 26.39
C ASN A 215 -18.39 57.31 25.76
N ALA A 216 -18.91 57.26 24.52
CA ALA A 216 -19.54 58.39 23.86
C ALA A 216 -20.96 58.69 24.36
N VAL A 217 -21.66 57.70 24.95
CA VAL A 217 -23.04 57.86 25.46
C VAL A 217 -23.08 58.38 26.90
N VAL A 218 -21.99 58.24 27.65
CA VAL A 218 -21.93 58.65 29.08
C VAL A 218 -21.57 60.13 29.26
N ASN A 219 -21.07 60.81 28.21
CA ASN A 219 -20.56 62.18 28.27
C ASN A 219 -21.37 63.21 27.45
N GLY A 220 -22.62 62.90 27.07
CA GLY A 220 -23.54 63.83 26.40
C GLY A 220 -24.88 63.86 27.11
#